data_AF-A0A7W1RRP9-F1
#
_entry.id   AF-A0A7W1RRP9-F1
#
_cell.length_a   1.000
_cell.length_b   1.000
_cell.length_c   1.000
_cell.angle_alpha   90.00
_cell.angle_beta   90.00
_cell.angle_gamma   90.00
#
_symmetry.space_group_name_H-M   'P 1'
#
loop_
_entity.id
_entity.type
_entity.pdbx_description
1 polymer ?
#
loop_
_entity_poly.entity_id
_entity_poly.type
_entity_poly.pdbx_seq_one_letter_code
_entity_poly.pdbx_strand_id
1 'polypeptide(L)'
;MSISTPEEALARWMDRFVEYAATKRGMSGALQSVIASGRNPYSQSRAKIVEALTTLLDAARAAGAVRDDVDAEDVLLAMGGIWAVPVEPGWEERARRLLGLVMDGLRYRG
;
A
#
# COMPACT_ATOMS: atom_id res chain seq x y z
N MET A 1 -11.32 -8.52 -20.82
CA MET A 1 -10.80 -8.40 -19.45
C MET A 1 -9.37 -8.89 -19.50
N SER A 2 -8.37 -8.01 -19.47
CA SER A 2 -6.97 -8.44 -19.58
C SER A 2 -6.60 -9.19 -18.29
N ILE A 3 -6.12 -10.43 -18.42
CA ILE A 3 -5.57 -11.18 -17.30
C ILE A 3 -4.27 -10.49 -16.94
N SER A 4 -4.22 -9.82 -15.80
CA SER A 4 -2.98 -9.22 -15.31
C SER A 4 -2.09 -10.30 -14.73
N THR A 5 -0.78 -10.18 -14.92
CA THR A 5 0.17 -11.03 -14.20
C THR A 5 0.10 -10.74 -12.68
N PRO A 6 0.53 -11.66 -11.81
CA PRO A 6 0.52 -11.43 -10.36
C PRO A 6 1.27 -10.17 -9.93
N GLU A 7 2.41 -9.86 -10.55
CA GLU A 7 3.16 -8.63 -10.28
C GLU A 7 2.47 -7.35 -10.77
N GLU A 8 1.76 -7.40 -11.91
CA GLU A 8 0.93 -6.29 -12.36
C GLU A 8 -0.27 -6.07 -11.42
N ALA A 9 -0.85 -7.15 -10.90
CA ALA A 9 -1.93 -7.08 -9.93
C ALA A 9 -1.46 -6.43 -8.62
N LEU A 10 -0.27 -6.80 -8.13
CA LEU A 10 0.36 -6.19 -6.96
C LEU A 10 0.66 -4.69 -7.19
N ALA A 11 1.29 -4.34 -8.31
CA ALA A 11 1.61 -2.95 -8.64
C ALA A 11 0.33 -2.08 -8.72
N ARG A 12 -0.72 -2.57 -9.40
CA ARG A 12 -2.01 -1.89 -9.46
C ARG A 12 -2.68 -1.76 -8.10
N TRP A 13 -2.51 -2.75 -7.22
CA TRP A 13 -3.03 -2.66 -5.86
C TRP A 13 -2.29 -1.58 -5.05
N MET A 14 -0.98 -1.43 -5.21
CA MET A 14 -0.22 -0.34 -4.61
C MET A 14 -0.69 1.04 -5.12
N ASP A 15 -1.04 1.17 -6.41
CA ASP A 15 -1.63 2.42 -6.93
C ASP A 15 -2.97 2.74 -6.25
N ARG A 16 -3.85 1.74 -6.09
CA ARG A 16 -5.12 1.90 -5.36
C ARG A 16 -4.91 2.25 -3.89
N PHE A 17 -3.80 1.79 -3.29
CA PHE A 17 -3.44 2.19 -1.93
C PHE A 17 -3.14 3.69 -1.84
N VAL A 18 -2.57 4.31 -2.88
CA VAL A 18 -2.40 5.78 -2.95
C VAL A 18 -3.75 6.49 -2.99
N GLU A 19 -4.70 6.00 -3.78
CA GLU A 19 -6.07 6.57 -3.85
C GLU A 19 -6.79 6.45 -2.49
N TYR A 20 -6.62 5.32 -1.82
CA TYR A 20 -7.09 5.12 -0.45
C TYR A 20 -6.46 6.13 0.51
N ALA A 21 -5.16 6.35 0.40
CA ALA A 21 -4.45 7.34 1.22
C ALA A 21 -4.95 8.76 0.95
N ALA A 22 -5.20 9.12 -0.30
CA ALA A 22 -5.75 10.41 -0.70
C ALA A 22 -7.11 10.68 -0.04
N THR A 23 -8.00 9.69 -0.14
CA THR A 23 -9.32 9.72 0.48
C THR A 23 -9.20 9.91 2.00
N LYS A 24 -8.33 9.14 2.65
CA LYS A 24 -8.09 9.26 4.10
C LYS A 24 -7.53 10.62 4.52
N ARG A 25 -6.60 11.20 3.75
CA ARG A 25 -6.04 12.53 4.03
C ARG A 25 -7.13 13.61 3.98
N GLY A 26 -8.02 13.55 2.99
CA GLY A 26 -9.18 14.43 2.90
C GLY A 26 -10.16 14.33 4.09
N MET A 27 -10.24 13.15 4.71
CA MET A 27 -11.08 12.90 5.88
C MET A 27 -10.38 13.12 7.23
N SER A 28 -9.12 13.58 7.24
CA SER A 28 -8.29 13.62 8.45
C SER A 28 -8.97 14.33 9.62
N GLY A 29 -9.57 15.51 9.41
CA GLY A 29 -10.29 16.24 10.48
C GLY A 29 -11.46 15.45 11.08
N ALA A 30 -12.27 14.79 10.26
CA ALA A 30 -13.39 13.96 10.72
C ALA A 30 -12.89 12.72 11.48
N LEU A 31 -11.84 12.07 10.97
CA LEU A 31 -11.25 10.91 11.61
C LEU A 31 -10.60 11.25 12.97
N GLN A 32 -9.98 12.43 13.09
CA GLN A 32 -9.46 12.91 14.37
C GLN A 32 -10.57 13.08 15.41
N SER A 33 -11.74 13.57 15.02
CA SER A 33 -12.92 13.65 15.91
C SER A 33 -13.37 12.25 16.40
N VAL A 34 -13.37 11.26 15.51
CA VAL A 34 -13.70 9.87 15.90
C VAL A 34 -12.68 9.30 16.90
N ILE A 35 -11.39 9.56 16.70
CA ILE A 35 -10.32 9.13 17.63
C ILE A 35 -10.48 9.81 18.98
N ALA A 36 -10.77 11.12 19.00
CA ALA A 36 -11.03 11.86 20.23
C ALA A 36 -12.24 11.31 21.01
N SER A 37 -13.20 10.67 20.33
CA SER A 37 -14.33 9.97 20.97
C SER A 37 -13.99 8.56 21.50
N GLY A 38 -12.71 8.17 21.50
CA GLY A 38 -12.22 6.89 22.05
C GLY A 38 -12.36 5.68 21.11
N ARG A 39 -12.72 5.90 19.83
CA ARG A 39 -12.84 4.81 18.84
C ARG A 39 -11.58 4.73 17.97
N ASN A 40 -11.21 3.52 17.54
CA ASN A 40 -10.16 3.32 16.54
C ASN A 40 -10.79 3.04 15.16
N PRO A 41 -10.88 4.04 14.25
CA PRO A 41 -11.49 3.86 12.94
C PRO A 41 -10.63 3.04 11.96
N TYR A 42 -9.44 2.59 12.36
CA TYR A 42 -8.44 2.04 11.44
C TYR A 42 -8.12 0.57 11.62
N SER A 43 -8.44 -0.04 12.75
CA SER A 43 -8.04 -1.42 13.09
C SER A 43 -8.53 -2.44 12.05
N GLN A 44 -9.81 -2.39 11.70
CA GLN A 44 -10.39 -3.29 10.70
C GLN A 44 -9.83 -3.03 9.29
N SER A 45 -9.58 -1.76 8.94
CA SER A 45 -8.97 -1.42 7.65
C SER A 45 -7.55 -1.98 7.54
N ARG A 46 -6.75 -1.87 8.61
CA ARG A 46 -5.37 -2.36 8.61
C ARG A 46 -5.33 -3.87 8.38
N ALA A 47 -6.15 -4.65 9.08
CA ALA A 47 -6.22 -6.10 8.91
C ALA A 47 -6.56 -6.49 7.47
N LYS A 48 -7.58 -5.85 6.86
CA LYS A 48 -7.97 -6.10 5.46
C LYS A 48 -6.87 -5.72 4.45
N ILE A 49 -6.11 -4.67 4.72
CA ILE A 49 -4.99 -4.25 3.86
C ILE A 49 -3.87 -5.29 3.91
N VAL A 50 -3.50 -5.77 5.11
CA VAL A 50 -2.48 -6.81 5.28
C VAL A 50 -2.91 -8.12 4.62
N GLU A 51 -4.15 -8.54 4.79
CA GLU A 51 -4.70 -9.75 4.15
C GLU A 51 -4.64 -9.67 2.61
N ALA A 52 -5.05 -8.54 2.04
CA ALA A 52 -4.98 -8.32 0.61
C ALA A 52 -3.54 -8.32 0.09
N LEU A 53 -2.63 -7.65 0.80
CA LEU A 53 -1.21 -7.58 0.44
C LEU A 53 -0.56 -8.96 0.53
N THR A 54 -0.86 -9.75 1.56
CA THR A 54 -0.41 -11.14 1.72
C THR A 54 -0.81 -11.97 0.52
N THR A 55 -2.10 -11.93 0.14
CA THR A 55 -2.64 -12.67 -1.00
C THR A 55 -1.91 -12.33 -2.31
N LEU A 56 -1.64 -11.05 -2.55
CA LEU A 56 -0.97 -10.60 -3.77
C LEU A 56 0.52 -10.95 -3.78
N LEU A 57 1.19 -10.83 -2.64
CA LEU A 57 2.59 -11.22 -2.49
C LEU A 57 2.75 -12.73 -2.69
N ASP A 58 1.88 -13.56 -2.13
CA ASP A 58 1.93 -15.01 -2.29
C ASP A 58 1.77 -15.44 -3.75
N ALA A 59 0.82 -14.82 -4.47
CA ALA A 59 0.64 -15.06 -5.90
C ALA A 59 1.89 -14.64 -6.71
N ALA A 60 2.47 -13.48 -6.40
CA ALA A 60 3.67 -13.00 -7.08
C ALA A 60 4.92 -13.82 -6.76
N ARG A 61 5.05 -14.33 -5.52
CA ARG A 61 6.11 -15.27 -5.10
C ARG A 61 5.98 -16.60 -5.84
N ALA A 62 4.77 -17.17 -5.88
CA ALA A 62 4.49 -18.43 -6.57
C ALA A 62 4.79 -18.35 -8.08
N ALA A 63 4.57 -17.17 -8.68
CA ALA A 63 4.93 -16.91 -10.07
C ALA A 63 6.41 -16.63 -10.30
N GLY A 64 7.23 -16.58 -9.24
CA GLY A 64 8.63 -16.19 -9.35
C GLY A 64 8.77 -14.77 -9.89
N ALA A 65 7.91 -13.83 -9.49
CA ALA A 65 7.96 -12.43 -9.92
C ALA A 65 8.54 -11.46 -8.86
N VAL A 66 8.52 -11.84 -7.58
CA VAL A 66 9.14 -11.08 -6.46
C VAL A 66 10.02 -11.97 -5.58
N ARG A 67 10.85 -11.36 -4.72
CA ARG A 67 11.58 -12.03 -3.63
C ARG A 67 10.64 -12.65 -2.59
N ASP A 68 11.09 -13.71 -1.93
CA ASP A 68 10.29 -14.55 -1.03
C ASP A 68 10.62 -14.36 0.46
N ASP A 69 11.60 -13.52 0.78
CA ASP A 69 12.15 -13.30 2.13
C ASP A 69 11.61 -12.05 2.84
N VAL A 70 10.47 -11.50 2.39
CA VAL A 70 9.82 -10.31 2.97
C VAL A 70 8.46 -10.66 3.55
N ASP A 71 8.05 -10.00 4.63
CA ASP A 71 6.69 -10.14 5.20
C ASP A 71 5.73 -9.05 4.70
N ALA A 72 4.42 -9.34 4.65
CA ALA A 72 3.41 -8.37 4.21
C ALA A 72 3.31 -7.15 5.13
N GLU A 73 3.54 -7.31 6.44
CA GLU A 73 3.56 -6.22 7.42
C GLU A 73 4.76 -5.28 7.17
N ASP A 74 5.92 -5.83 6.84
CA ASP A 74 7.12 -5.06 6.51
C ASP A 74 6.93 -4.27 5.21
N VAL A 75 6.32 -4.91 4.20
CA VAL A 75 5.96 -4.23 2.95
C VAL A 75 4.96 -3.11 3.20
N LEU A 76 3.92 -3.35 4.02
CA LEU A 76 2.96 -2.31 4.40
C LEU A 76 3.64 -1.16 5.17
N LEU A 77 4.60 -1.47 6.04
CA LEU A 77 5.37 -0.47 6.77
C LEU A 77 6.21 0.40 5.81
N ALA A 78 6.88 -0.23 4.84
CA ALA A 78 7.63 0.49 3.80
C ALA A 78 6.70 1.38 2.94
N MET A 79 5.55 0.85 2.52
CA MET A 79 4.52 1.63 1.82
C MET A 79 3.99 2.79 2.69
N GLY A 80 4.00 2.65 4.02
CA GLY A 80 3.63 3.69 4.96
C GLY A 80 4.43 4.99 4.83
N GLY A 81 5.62 4.97 4.21
CA GLY A 81 6.40 6.16 3.90
C GLY A 81 5.63 7.21 3.09
N ILE A 82 4.60 6.82 2.33
CA ILE A 82 3.76 7.78 1.61
C ILE A 82 3.05 8.76 2.54
N TRP A 83 2.81 8.42 3.81
CA TRP A 83 2.18 9.32 4.78
C TRP A 83 3.08 10.49 5.18
N ALA A 84 4.40 10.37 5.01
CA ALA A 84 5.34 11.46 5.26
C ALA A 84 5.42 12.48 4.10
N VAL A 85 4.83 12.17 2.94
CA VAL A 85 4.81 13.10 1.80
C VAL A 85 3.90 14.30 2.12
N PRO A 86 4.41 15.55 2.03
CA PRO A 86 3.60 16.76 2.24
C PRO A 86 2.38 16.81 1.31
N VAL A 87 1.27 17.37 1.80
CA VAL A 87 0.03 17.53 1.02
C VAL A 87 0.13 18.80 0.18
N GLU A 88 0.79 18.68 -0.97
CA GLU A 88 1.01 19.76 -1.94
C GLU A 88 0.66 19.27 -3.36
N PRO A 89 0.45 20.17 -4.35
CA PRO A 89 0.23 19.74 -5.72
C PRO A 89 1.31 18.76 -6.19
N GLY A 90 0.92 17.59 -6.70
CA GLY A 90 1.85 16.54 -7.14
C GLY A 90 2.19 15.47 -6.08
N TRP A 91 1.60 15.52 -4.88
CA TRP A 91 1.93 14.57 -3.81
C TRP A 91 1.56 13.12 -4.17
N GLU A 92 0.47 12.89 -4.92
CA GLU A 92 0.04 11.54 -5.32
C GLU A 92 1.03 10.92 -6.31
N GLU A 93 1.51 11.70 -7.29
CA GLU A 93 2.53 11.27 -8.24
C GLU A 93 3.82 10.94 -7.50
N ARG A 94 4.18 11.73 -6.47
CA ARG A 94 5.33 11.43 -5.62
C ARG A 94 5.13 10.14 -4.81
N ALA A 95 3.94 9.91 -4.27
CA ALA A 95 3.60 8.68 -3.56
C ALA A 95 3.68 7.45 -4.51
N ARG A 96 3.12 7.53 -5.72
CA ARG A 96 3.22 6.47 -6.73
C ARG A 96 4.68 6.15 -7.09
N ARG A 97 5.53 7.18 -7.26
CA ARG A 97 6.98 6.95 -7.48
C ARG A 97 7.65 6.23 -6.31
N LEU A 98 7.32 6.59 -5.06
CA LEU A 98 7.85 5.91 -3.88
C LEU A 98 7.39 4.46 -3.80
N LEU A 99 6.13 4.16 -4.12
CA LEU A 99 5.65 2.77 -4.18
C LEU A 99 6.27 2.00 -5.36
N GLY A 100 6.60 2.69 -6.46
CA GLY A 100 7.43 2.12 -7.53
C GLY A 100 8.78 1.63 -7.02
N LEU A 101 9.47 2.42 -6.18
CA LEU A 101 10.74 1.99 -5.55
C LEU A 101 10.57 0.76 -4.67
N VAL A 102 9.46 0.67 -3.92
CA VAL A 102 9.14 -0.52 -3.13
C VAL A 102 8.95 -1.73 -4.05
N MET A 103 8.19 -1.58 -5.13
CA MET A 103 7.97 -2.65 -6.11
C MET A 103 9.26 -3.11 -6.78
N ASP A 104 10.17 -2.18 -7.11
CA ASP A 104 11.48 -2.52 -7.68
C ASP A 104 12.36 -3.28 -6.68
N GLY A 105 12.34 -2.88 -5.40
CA GLY A 105 13.00 -3.62 -4.33
C GLY A 105 12.45 -5.03 -4.10
N LEU A 106 11.15 -5.24 -4.36
CA LEU A 106 10.51 -6.56 -4.34
C LEU A 106 10.90 -7.43 -5.55
N ARG A 107 11.14 -6.82 -6.71
CA ARG A 107 11.57 -7.53 -7.93
C ARG A 107 13.05 -7.88 -7.92
N TYR A 108 13.86 -7.13 -7.17
CA TYR A 108 15.30 -7.34 -7.12
C TYR A 108 15.64 -8.68 -6.48
N ARG A 109 16.39 -9.49 -7.22
CA ARG A 109 16.98 -10.76 -6.78
C ARG A 109 18.49 -10.61 -6.90
N GLY A 110 19.16 -10.58 -5.74
CA GLY A 110 20.61 -10.64 -5.66
C GLY A 110 21.14 -12.02 -6.00
#